data_AF-A0AAJ6CH84-F1
#
_entry.id   AF-A0AAJ6CH84-F1
#
_cell.length_a   1.000
_cell.length_b   1.000
_cell.length_c   1.000
_cell.angle_alpha   90.00
_cell.angle_beta   90.00
_cell.angle_gamma   90.00
#
_symmetry.space_group_name_H-M   'P 1'
#
loop_
_entity.id
_entity.type
_entity.pdbx_description
1 polymer ?
#
loop_
_entity_poly.entity_id
_entity_poly.type
_entity_poly.pdbx_seq_one_letter_code
_entity_poly.pdbx_strand_id
1 'polypeptide(L)'
;MLNQGQYVNDTLAWEDVNTWQSGAIASHPPGTNITSMDALDVIVDHFTNRATYPALTNITMVGHGGGAQLMNRYAATGKDPSNSATYIRYVVGDPSTSPYFTPDRTEISSSIADISNCEGYNTWRYGFDTFTGTSDANLTSKDYFGRYIRRDVVNIIGLDDTNLDGDQKCMALLQGGKKRRDRNLVWWRYINTLARTNESLTGFPGQFNNVTDWSDTYSERIGPRLAVVQGADHDPSEILKSEVGLSALFDDKTIETGWRPDQEWLQQNNALQG
;
A
#
# COMPACT_ATOMS: atom_id res chain seq x y z
N MET A 1 -1.47 5.02 -31.83
CA MET A 1 -1.80 4.56 -30.45
C MET A 1 -1.61 5.74 -29.51
N LEU A 2 -2.37 5.80 -28.40
CA LEU A 2 -2.47 6.97 -27.50
C LEU A 2 -1.13 7.57 -27.02
N ASN A 3 -0.04 6.79 -27.04
CA ASN A 3 1.27 7.22 -26.53
C ASN A 3 2.39 7.23 -27.60
N GLN A 4 2.04 7.24 -28.89
CA GLN A 4 3.04 7.22 -29.96
C GLN A 4 3.94 8.46 -29.92
N GLY A 5 5.26 8.25 -29.78
CA GLY A 5 6.27 9.32 -29.72
C GLY A 5 6.50 9.93 -28.33
N GLN A 6 5.86 9.41 -27.27
CA GLN A 6 6.07 9.87 -25.90
C GLN A 6 7.28 9.24 -25.20
N TYR A 7 7.81 8.15 -25.73
CA TYR A 7 8.96 7.41 -25.18
C TYR A 7 9.96 7.06 -26.29
N VAL A 8 11.24 7.04 -25.92
CA VAL A 8 12.36 6.64 -26.79
C VAL A 8 12.81 5.21 -26.46
N ASN A 9 13.72 4.64 -27.25
CA ASN A 9 14.09 3.22 -27.22
C ASN A 9 14.50 2.67 -25.84
N ASP A 10 15.06 3.50 -24.96
CA ASP A 10 15.53 3.15 -23.61
C ASP A 10 14.59 3.62 -22.49
N THR A 11 13.36 4.01 -22.82
CA THR A 11 12.35 4.43 -21.84
C THR A 11 11.41 3.28 -21.50
N LEU A 12 11.26 2.95 -20.21
CA LEU A 12 10.19 2.07 -19.76
C LEU A 12 8.84 2.79 -19.89
N ALA A 13 7.86 2.15 -20.52
CA ALA A 13 6.51 2.67 -20.62
C ALA A 13 5.47 1.56 -20.47
N TRP A 14 4.25 1.97 -20.10
CA TRP A 14 3.10 1.09 -19.95
C TRP A 14 1.97 1.62 -20.83
N GLU A 15 1.34 0.75 -21.61
CA GLU A 15 0.26 1.12 -22.53
C GLU A 15 -1.00 1.60 -21.80
N ASP A 16 -1.31 1.01 -20.65
CA ASP A 16 -2.39 1.45 -19.77
C ASP A 16 -1.86 2.27 -18.59
N VAL A 17 -2.50 3.43 -18.37
CA VAL A 17 -2.08 4.46 -17.41
C VAL A 17 -2.08 4.02 -15.95
N ASN A 18 -2.67 2.88 -15.62
CA ASN A 18 -2.72 2.34 -14.26
C ASN A 18 -1.87 1.08 -14.08
N THR A 19 -1.30 0.54 -15.16
CA THR A 19 -0.56 -0.74 -15.13
C THR A 19 0.77 -0.61 -14.40
N TRP A 20 1.44 0.54 -14.49
CA TRP A 20 2.65 0.79 -13.70
C TRP A 20 2.39 0.77 -12.19
N GLN A 21 1.18 1.12 -11.74
CA GLN A 21 0.81 1.17 -10.32
C GLN A 21 0.72 -0.23 -9.68
N SER A 22 0.55 -1.27 -10.51
CA SER A 22 0.50 -2.65 -10.02
C SER A 22 1.88 -3.31 -9.91
N GLY A 23 2.96 -2.65 -10.33
CA GLY A 23 4.25 -3.34 -10.45
C GLY A 23 4.37 -4.22 -11.70
N ALA A 24 3.52 -4.03 -12.71
CA ALA A 24 3.52 -4.90 -13.89
C ALA A 24 4.70 -4.62 -14.84
N ILE A 25 4.95 -5.59 -15.72
CA ILE A 25 5.95 -5.52 -16.78
C ILE A 25 5.62 -4.35 -17.72
N ALA A 26 6.64 -3.59 -18.09
CA ALA A 26 6.54 -2.52 -19.07
C ALA A 26 6.21 -3.07 -20.46
N SER A 27 5.41 -2.34 -21.24
CA SER A 27 5.15 -2.67 -22.64
C SER A 27 6.24 -2.14 -23.58
N HIS A 28 7.11 -1.24 -23.09
CA HIS A 28 8.22 -0.67 -23.84
C HIS A 28 9.55 -0.77 -23.06
N PRO A 29 10.68 -1.09 -23.73
CA PRO A 29 10.77 -1.52 -25.12
C PRO A 29 10.06 -2.88 -25.35
N PRO A 30 9.54 -3.15 -26.57
CA PRO A 30 8.83 -4.39 -26.83
C PRO A 30 9.66 -5.63 -26.45
N GLY A 31 9.06 -6.57 -25.73
CA GLY A 31 9.73 -7.79 -25.25
C GLY A 31 10.55 -7.62 -23.96
N THR A 32 10.53 -6.45 -23.34
CA THR A 32 11.09 -6.26 -22.00
C THR A 32 10.35 -7.12 -20.95
N ASN A 33 11.08 -7.54 -19.93
CA ASN A 33 10.54 -8.18 -18.72
C ASN A 33 10.66 -7.27 -17.49
N ILE A 34 11.09 -6.02 -17.67
CA ILE A 34 11.32 -5.06 -16.60
C ILE A 34 10.00 -4.49 -16.11
N THR A 35 9.82 -4.49 -14.80
CA THR A 35 8.65 -3.97 -14.09
C THR A 35 8.91 -2.58 -13.51
N SER A 36 7.86 -1.91 -13.03
CA SER A 36 8.04 -0.68 -12.23
C SER A 36 8.67 -0.97 -10.86
N MET A 37 8.60 -2.21 -10.37
CA MET A 37 9.32 -2.63 -9.16
C MET A 37 10.83 -2.72 -9.40
N ASP A 38 11.25 -3.25 -10.54
CA ASP A 38 12.66 -3.33 -10.92
C ASP A 38 13.28 -1.93 -11.05
N ALA A 39 12.51 -0.96 -11.54
CA ALA A 39 12.95 0.43 -11.59
C ALA A 39 13.20 1.01 -10.18
N LEU A 40 12.32 0.71 -9.21
CA LEU A 40 12.51 1.12 -7.82
C LEU A 40 13.69 0.40 -7.16
N ASP A 41 13.87 -0.88 -7.45
CA ASP A 41 15.01 -1.68 -6.99
C ASP A 41 16.35 -1.09 -7.41
N VAL A 42 16.47 -0.63 -8.66
CA VAL A 42 17.68 0.03 -9.16
C VAL A 42 17.93 1.35 -8.44
N ILE A 43 16.89 2.14 -8.16
CA ILE A 43 17.02 3.40 -7.40
C ILE A 43 17.53 3.13 -5.98
N VAL A 44 16.93 2.15 -5.30
CA VAL A 44 17.34 1.76 -3.93
C VAL A 44 18.78 1.27 -3.92
N ASP A 45 19.16 0.36 -4.82
CA ASP A 45 20.54 -0.14 -4.88
C ASP A 45 21.55 0.96 -5.19
N HIS A 46 21.20 1.89 -6.07
CA HIS A 46 22.07 3.02 -6.40
C HIS A 46 22.40 3.84 -5.15
N PHE A 47 21.38 4.23 -4.38
CA PHE A 47 21.57 5.08 -3.21
C PHE A 47 22.14 4.32 -2.00
N THR A 48 21.89 3.02 -1.89
CA THR A 48 22.49 2.18 -0.82
C THR A 48 23.95 1.77 -1.10
N ASN A 49 24.51 2.11 -2.26
CA ASN A 49 25.93 1.89 -2.55
C ASN A 49 26.83 2.83 -1.73
N ARG A 50 27.41 2.29 -0.65
CA ARG A 50 28.32 3.01 0.26
C ARG A 50 29.63 3.47 -0.37
N ALA A 51 30.06 2.90 -1.49
CA ALA A 51 31.23 3.39 -2.21
C ALA A 51 30.95 4.75 -2.87
N THR A 52 29.70 4.97 -3.31
CA THR A 52 29.25 6.22 -3.92
C THR A 52 28.67 7.18 -2.88
N TYR A 53 27.87 6.66 -1.94
CA TYR A 53 27.15 7.43 -0.92
C TYR A 53 27.54 7.01 0.52
N PRO A 54 28.79 7.24 0.95
CA PRO A 54 29.29 6.74 2.24
C PRO A 54 28.64 7.38 3.47
N ALA A 55 27.99 8.53 3.32
CA ALA A 55 27.29 9.24 4.39
C ALA A 55 25.78 8.99 4.41
N LEU A 56 25.20 8.35 3.39
CA LEU A 56 23.77 8.07 3.36
C LEU A 56 23.44 6.97 4.36
N THR A 57 22.48 7.24 5.23
CA THR A 57 21.99 6.30 6.25
C THR A 57 20.51 6.01 6.11
N ASN A 58 19.72 6.92 5.52
CA ASN A 58 18.27 6.83 5.44
C ASN A 58 17.77 7.11 4.02
N ILE A 59 16.80 6.33 3.56
CA ILE A 59 16.01 6.58 2.34
C ILE A 59 14.54 6.55 2.73
N THR A 60 13.81 7.63 2.44
CA THR A 60 12.35 7.66 2.55
C THR A 60 11.73 7.65 1.16
N MET A 61 11.07 6.55 0.81
CA MET A 61 10.37 6.39 -0.46
C MET A 61 8.90 6.77 -0.26
N VAL A 62 8.40 7.72 -1.06
CA VAL A 62 7.07 8.31 -0.85
C VAL A 62 6.21 8.12 -2.09
N GLY A 63 4.99 7.60 -1.91
CA GLY A 63 3.98 7.55 -2.95
C GLY A 63 2.65 8.12 -2.43
N HIS A 64 1.90 8.81 -3.30
CA HIS A 64 0.53 9.27 -3.06
C HIS A 64 -0.41 8.78 -4.18
N GLY A 65 -1.65 8.41 -3.86
CA GLY A 65 -2.65 7.96 -4.82
C GLY A 65 -2.17 6.80 -5.70
N GLY A 66 -2.04 7.01 -7.00
CA GLY A 66 -1.45 6.03 -7.94
C GLY A 66 -0.03 5.61 -7.56
N GLY A 67 0.79 6.55 -7.09
CA GLY A 67 2.15 6.26 -6.60
C GLY A 67 2.15 5.47 -5.30
N ALA A 68 1.16 5.68 -4.43
CA ALA A 68 1.01 4.91 -3.21
C ALA A 68 0.57 3.47 -3.49
N GLN A 69 -0.24 3.25 -4.54
CA GLN A 69 -0.57 1.91 -5.00
C GLN A 69 0.69 1.13 -5.41
N LEU A 70 1.62 1.76 -6.13
CA LEU A 70 2.92 1.16 -6.43
C LEU A 70 3.73 0.96 -5.14
N MET A 71 3.83 1.99 -4.30
CA MET A 71 4.65 1.97 -3.08
C MET A 71 4.22 0.89 -2.09
N ASN A 72 2.91 0.69 -1.89
CA ASN A 72 2.39 -0.33 -0.98
C ASN A 72 2.74 -1.74 -1.47
N ARG A 73 2.64 -1.96 -2.79
CA ARG A 73 3.04 -3.22 -3.43
C ARG A 73 4.55 -3.41 -3.37
N TYR A 74 5.34 -2.35 -3.58
CA TYR A 74 6.79 -2.40 -3.51
C TYR A 74 7.29 -2.69 -2.09
N ALA A 75 6.67 -2.06 -1.08
CA ALA A 75 6.91 -2.36 0.32
C ALA A 75 6.61 -3.84 0.64
N ALA A 76 5.67 -4.48 -0.04
CA ALA A 76 5.36 -5.90 0.13
C ALA A 76 6.33 -6.82 -0.64
N THR A 77 6.64 -6.51 -1.90
CA THR A 77 7.25 -7.46 -2.84
C THR A 77 8.67 -7.11 -3.29
N GLY A 78 9.05 -5.83 -3.24
CA GLY A 78 10.38 -5.35 -3.64
C GLY A 78 11.49 -6.04 -2.86
N LYS A 79 12.68 -6.12 -3.44
CA LYS A 79 13.82 -6.79 -2.78
C LYS A 79 14.30 -5.99 -1.57
N ASP A 80 15.02 -6.66 -0.67
CA ASP A 80 15.75 -5.95 0.39
C ASP A 80 16.98 -5.27 -0.21
N PRO A 81 17.42 -4.10 0.30
CA PRO A 81 18.56 -3.40 -0.26
C PRO A 81 19.80 -4.29 -0.20
N SER A 82 20.63 -4.21 -1.25
CA SER A 82 21.92 -4.93 -1.31
C SER A 82 22.85 -4.61 -0.13
N ASN A 83 22.64 -3.47 0.55
CA ASN A 83 23.32 -3.10 1.78
C ASN A 83 22.32 -2.77 2.90
N SER A 84 22.30 -3.60 3.94
CA SER A 84 21.42 -3.45 5.11
C SER A 84 21.80 -2.33 6.08
N ALA A 85 22.93 -1.63 5.87
CA ALA A 85 23.34 -0.49 6.69
C ALA A 85 22.53 0.79 6.41
N THR A 86 21.77 0.84 5.30
CA THR A 86 20.88 1.96 4.99
C THR A 86 19.46 1.60 5.42
N TYR A 87 18.89 2.44 6.28
CA TYR A 87 17.50 2.33 6.69
C TYR A 87 16.57 2.80 5.56
N ILE A 88 15.48 2.07 5.33
CA ILE A 88 14.50 2.40 4.30
C ILE A 88 13.10 2.48 4.92
N ARG A 89 12.44 3.61 4.69
CA ARG A 89 11.03 3.86 5.02
C ARG A 89 10.20 3.93 3.75
N TYR A 90 9.01 3.33 3.78
CA TYR A 90 8.00 3.42 2.73
C TYR A 90 6.81 4.23 3.22
N VAL A 91 6.56 5.41 2.66
CA VAL A 91 5.38 6.24 2.96
C VAL A 91 4.33 6.01 1.88
N VAL A 92 3.18 5.50 2.30
CA VAL A 92 2.06 5.07 1.45
C VAL A 92 0.87 5.98 1.73
N GLY A 93 0.68 7.00 0.88
CA GLY A 93 -0.37 8.02 1.02
C GLY A 93 -1.62 7.74 0.18
N ASP A 94 -2.73 7.44 0.82
CA ASP A 94 -4.05 7.30 0.18
C ASP A 94 -4.12 6.48 -1.12
N PRO A 95 -3.56 5.25 -1.16
CA PRO A 95 -3.80 4.36 -2.28
C PRO A 95 -5.29 4.02 -2.38
N SER A 96 -5.83 3.98 -3.60
CA SER A 96 -7.20 3.47 -3.80
C SER A 96 -7.29 1.93 -3.66
N THR A 97 -6.16 1.22 -3.69
CA THR A 97 -6.13 -0.23 -3.50
C THR A 97 -4.85 -0.70 -2.81
N SER A 98 -4.97 -1.69 -1.95
CA SER A 98 -3.85 -2.37 -1.26
C SER A 98 -3.71 -3.82 -1.75
N PRO A 99 -2.51 -4.43 -1.67
CA PRO A 99 -2.28 -5.82 -2.03
C PRO A 99 -2.70 -6.75 -0.88
N TYR A 100 -3.96 -7.19 -0.85
CA TYR A 100 -4.42 -8.10 0.20
C TYR A 100 -3.70 -9.44 0.09
N PHE A 101 -2.99 -9.84 1.16
CA PHE A 101 -2.17 -11.05 1.19
C PHE A 101 -2.99 -12.35 1.24
N THR A 102 -4.27 -12.25 1.58
CA THR A 102 -5.24 -13.35 1.65
C THR A 102 -6.52 -12.99 0.87
N PRO A 103 -7.34 -13.99 0.51
CA PRO A 103 -8.67 -13.74 -0.06
C PRO A 103 -9.66 -13.08 0.91
N ASP A 104 -9.31 -12.92 2.20
CA ASP A 104 -10.21 -12.33 3.19
C ASP A 104 -10.58 -10.89 2.81
N ARG A 105 -11.87 -10.54 2.88
CA ARG A 105 -12.37 -9.18 2.65
C ARG A 105 -13.27 -8.76 3.81
N THR A 106 -13.36 -7.45 4.04
CA THR A 106 -14.26 -6.94 5.05
C THR A 106 -15.71 -7.21 4.64
N GLU A 107 -16.57 -7.44 5.61
CA GLU A 107 -18.00 -7.35 5.41
C GLU A 107 -18.35 -5.97 4.87
N ILE A 108 -19.16 -5.97 3.82
CA ILE A 108 -19.68 -4.79 3.16
C ILE A 108 -21.04 -5.13 2.57
N SER A 109 -21.95 -4.15 2.51
CA SER A 109 -23.25 -4.28 1.88
C SER A 109 -23.09 -4.74 0.43
N SER A 110 -23.84 -5.77 0.03
CA SER A 110 -23.86 -6.28 -1.35
C SER A 110 -24.33 -5.24 -2.37
N SER A 111 -25.01 -4.18 -1.90
CA SER A 111 -25.36 -3.01 -2.71
C SER A 111 -24.15 -2.15 -3.12
N ILE A 112 -23.04 -2.25 -2.38
CA ILE A 112 -21.78 -1.58 -2.70
C ILE A 112 -20.89 -2.49 -3.53
N ALA A 113 -20.64 -3.70 -3.04
CA ALA A 113 -19.92 -4.74 -3.75
C ALA A 113 -20.25 -6.12 -3.19
N ASP A 114 -20.35 -7.12 -4.07
CA ASP A 114 -20.60 -8.51 -3.70
C ASP A 114 -19.44 -9.38 -4.20
N ILE A 115 -18.77 -10.05 -3.26
CA ILE A 115 -17.63 -10.92 -3.54
C ILE A 115 -18.00 -12.09 -4.46
N SER A 116 -19.24 -12.58 -4.39
CA SER A 116 -19.73 -13.71 -5.21
C SER A 116 -19.82 -13.38 -6.70
N ASN A 117 -19.94 -12.08 -7.03
CA ASN A 117 -20.06 -11.58 -8.40
C ASN A 117 -18.86 -10.73 -8.83
N CYS A 118 -17.77 -10.74 -8.05
CA CYS A 118 -16.58 -9.96 -8.33
C CYS A 118 -15.42 -10.88 -8.76
N GLU A 119 -15.47 -11.34 -10.01
CA GLU A 119 -14.43 -12.20 -10.57
C GLU A 119 -13.06 -11.52 -10.52
N GLY A 120 -12.04 -12.26 -10.07
CA GLY A 120 -10.67 -11.75 -9.97
C GLY A 120 -10.42 -10.74 -8.84
N TYR A 121 -11.32 -10.64 -7.84
CA TYR A 121 -11.12 -9.76 -6.68
C TYR A 121 -9.83 -10.03 -5.89
N ASN A 122 -9.28 -11.23 -6.02
CA ASN A 122 -8.03 -11.64 -5.40
C ASN A 122 -6.87 -11.82 -6.40
N THR A 123 -7.10 -11.57 -7.69
CA THR A 123 -6.05 -11.50 -8.71
C THR A 123 -5.13 -10.31 -8.43
N TRP A 124 -3.83 -10.48 -8.70
CA TRP A 124 -2.89 -9.36 -8.75
C TRP A 124 -3.48 -8.28 -9.67
N ARG A 125 -3.80 -7.08 -9.20
CA ARG A 125 -3.14 -6.28 -8.16
C ARG A 125 -3.87 -6.17 -6.82
N TYR A 126 -5.06 -6.74 -6.68
CA TYR A 126 -5.92 -6.57 -5.49
C TYR A 126 -5.68 -7.65 -4.43
N GLY A 127 -5.20 -8.81 -4.86
CA GLY A 127 -4.66 -9.86 -4.00
C GLY A 127 -3.46 -10.53 -4.67
N PHE A 128 -3.13 -11.75 -4.26
CA PHE A 128 -1.94 -12.47 -4.73
C PHE A 128 -2.23 -13.61 -5.71
N ASP A 129 -3.48 -13.84 -6.14
CA ASP A 129 -3.74 -14.85 -7.17
C ASP A 129 -3.04 -14.46 -8.46
N THR A 130 -2.41 -15.44 -9.12
CA THR A 130 -1.61 -15.28 -10.34
C THR A 130 -0.38 -14.38 -10.22
N PHE A 131 -0.02 -13.90 -9.02
CA PHE A 131 1.24 -13.19 -8.82
C PHE A 131 2.41 -14.16 -8.92
N THR A 132 3.30 -13.95 -9.89
CA THR A 132 4.43 -14.85 -10.18
C THR A 132 5.75 -14.43 -9.51
N GLY A 133 5.69 -13.44 -8.61
CA GLY A 133 6.87 -12.88 -7.95
C GLY A 133 7.49 -11.68 -8.66
N THR A 134 8.64 -11.25 -8.16
CA THR A 134 9.49 -10.21 -8.74
C THR A 134 10.70 -10.84 -9.43
N SER A 135 11.57 -10.03 -10.03
CA SER A 135 12.85 -10.50 -10.57
C SER A 135 13.77 -11.08 -9.48
N ASP A 136 13.62 -10.65 -8.24
CA ASP A 136 14.39 -11.08 -7.06
C ASP A 136 13.89 -12.39 -6.47
N ALA A 137 12.57 -12.52 -6.29
CA ALA A 137 12.01 -13.66 -5.56
C ALA A 137 10.59 -14.01 -6.02
N ASN A 138 10.29 -15.30 -5.99
CA ASN A 138 8.94 -15.84 -6.12
C ASN A 138 8.56 -16.49 -4.78
N LEU A 139 7.95 -15.69 -3.90
CA LEU A 139 7.59 -16.10 -2.54
C LEU A 139 6.08 -16.34 -2.41
N THR A 140 5.69 -17.02 -1.34
CA THR A 140 4.26 -17.14 -1.00
C THR A 140 3.70 -15.79 -0.53
N SER A 141 2.37 -15.59 -0.58
CA SER A 141 1.76 -14.37 -0.06
C SER A 141 2.01 -14.17 1.44
N LYS A 142 2.12 -15.26 2.21
CA LYS A 142 2.50 -15.23 3.63
C LYS A 142 3.95 -14.76 3.84
N ASP A 143 4.88 -15.18 2.99
CA ASP A 143 6.27 -14.72 3.05
C ASP A 143 6.38 -13.23 2.70
N TYR A 144 5.64 -12.76 1.69
CA TYR A 144 5.54 -11.34 1.36
C TYR A 144 4.89 -10.54 2.49
N PHE A 145 3.88 -11.08 3.16
CA PHE A 145 3.32 -10.47 4.37
C PHE A 145 4.39 -10.35 5.46
N GLY A 146 5.14 -11.43 5.72
CA GLY A 146 6.25 -11.42 6.67
C GLY A 146 7.31 -10.37 6.35
N ARG A 147 7.62 -10.16 5.07
CA ARG A 147 8.49 -9.08 4.60
C ARG A 147 7.87 -7.71 4.88
N TYR A 148 6.61 -7.49 4.49
CA TYR A 148 5.89 -6.23 4.70
C TYR A 148 5.84 -5.81 6.17
N ILE A 149 5.47 -6.74 7.06
CA ILE A 149 5.32 -6.43 8.49
C ILE A 149 6.64 -6.24 9.23
N ARG A 150 7.79 -6.58 8.64
CA ARG A 150 9.11 -6.28 9.21
C ARG A 150 9.67 -4.94 8.72
N ARG A 151 9.12 -4.38 7.64
CA ARG A 151 9.57 -3.12 7.05
C ARG A 151 8.95 -1.93 7.77
N ASP A 152 9.65 -0.81 7.69
CA ASP A 152 9.07 0.47 8.11
C ASP A 152 8.14 1.02 7.02
N VAL A 153 6.85 0.76 7.19
CA VAL A 153 5.81 1.25 6.29
C VAL A 153 4.92 2.23 7.04
N VAL A 154 4.88 3.48 6.61
CA VAL A 154 3.96 4.49 7.15
C VAL A 154 2.77 4.61 6.21
N ASN A 155 1.62 4.08 6.63
CA ASN A 155 0.34 4.31 5.96
C ASN A 155 -0.14 5.70 6.41
N ILE A 156 -0.16 6.67 5.50
CA ILE A 156 -0.62 8.03 5.78
C ILE A 156 -1.95 8.28 5.05
N ILE A 157 -2.94 8.79 5.79
CA ILE A 157 -4.32 8.92 5.31
C ILE A 157 -4.80 10.36 5.48
N GLY A 158 -5.34 10.97 4.42
CA GLY A 158 -6.18 12.16 4.51
C GLY A 158 -7.55 11.81 5.09
N LEU A 159 -7.93 12.38 6.23
CA LEU A 159 -9.21 12.06 6.89
C LEU A 159 -10.44 12.47 6.08
N ASP A 160 -10.28 13.43 5.16
CA ASP A 160 -11.36 13.95 4.33
C ASP A 160 -11.36 13.35 2.92
N ASP A 161 -10.44 12.40 2.62
CA ASP A 161 -10.37 11.64 1.36
C ASP A 161 -11.56 10.67 1.21
N THR A 162 -12.70 11.29 0.94
CA THR A 162 -14.04 10.69 0.97
C THR A 162 -14.76 10.81 -0.36
N ASN A 163 -14.09 11.39 -1.36
CA ASN A 163 -14.59 11.46 -2.73
C ASN A 163 -14.75 10.04 -3.31
N LEU A 164 -15.72 9.90 -4.23
CA LEU A 164 -16.08 8.61 -4.85
C LEU A 164 -15.24 8.37 -6.13
N ASP A 165 -13.93 8.43 -5.99
CA ASP A 165 -12.96 8.42 -7.09
C ASP A 165 -11.78 7.46 -6.83
N GLY A 166 -10.78 7.48 -7.73
CA GLY A 166 -9.77 6.43 -7.82
C GLY A 166 -10.34 5.13 -8.41
N ASP A 167 -9.81 3.98 -8.00
CA ASP A 167 -10.33 2.69 -8.44
C ASP A 167 -11.69 2.40 -7.80
N GLN A 168 -12.76 2.34 -8.60
CA GLN A 168 -14.13 2.06 -8.14
C GLN A 168 -14.64 0.71 -8.67
N LYS A 169 -13.76 -0.17 -9.17
CA LYS A 169 -14.14 -1.54 -9.55
C LYS A 169 -14.51 -2.35 -8.31
N CYS A 170 -15.32 -3.39 -8.48
CA CYS A 170 -15.78 -4.22 -7.36
C CYS A 170 -14.63 -4.75 -6.50
N MET A 171 -13.48 -5.10 -7.11
CA MET A 171 -12.30 -5.60 -6.41
C MET A 171 -11.73 -4.59 -5.40
N ALA A 172 -11.76 -3.30 -5.77
CA ALA A 172 -11.34 -2.20 -4.92
C ALA A 172 -12.39 -1.88 -3.84
N LEU A 173 -13.67 -1.90 -4.21
CA LEU A 173 -14.79 -1.65 -3.28
C LEU A 173 -14.87 -2.70 -2.18
N LEU A 174 -14.51 -3.96 -2.45
CA LEU A 174 -14.41 -5.02 -1.44
C LEU A 174 -13.34 -4.76 -0.36
N GLN A 175 -12.45 -3.78 -0.55
CA GLN A 175 -11.42 -3.42 0.43
C GLN A 175 -11.89 -2.38 1.46
N GLY A 176 -13.14 -1.92 1.41
CA GLY A 176 -13.65 -0.92 2.36
C GLY A 176 -14.55 0.15 1.73
N GLY A 177 -15.28 -0.18 0.68
CA GLY A 177 -16.28 0.69 0.07
C GLY A 177 -15.71 1.75 -0.87
N LYS A 178 -16.53 2.78 -1.12
CA LYS A 178 -16.29 3.77 -2.17
C LYS A 178 -15.22 4.80 -1.80
N LYS A 179 -15.08 5.13 -0.52
CA LYS A 179 -14.17 6.16 -0.01
C LYS A 179 -12.75 5.61 0.11
N ARG A 180 -11.72 6.32 -0.36
CA ARG A 180 -10.32 5.88 -0.19
C ARG A 180 -9.91 5.81 1.28
N ARG A 181 -10.30 6.81 2.08
CA ARG A 181 -10.07 6.82 3.53
C ARG A 181 -10.51 5.51 4.20
N ASP A 182 -11.75 5.09 3.94
CA ASP A 182 -12.31 3.90 4.58
C ASP A 182 -11.54 2.64 4.16
N ARG A 183 -11.18 2.50 2.87
CA ARG A 183 -10.32 1.41 2.38
C ARG A 183 -8.95 1.37 3.08
N ASN A 184 -8.34 2.53 3.33
CA ASN A 184 -7.04 2.61 4.00
C ASN A 184 -7.13 2.31 5.50
N LEU A 185 -8.21 2.74 6.17
CA LEU A 185 -8.47 2.36 7.56
C LEU A 185 -8.79 0.86 7.71
N VAL A 186 -9.53 0.28 6.75
CA VAL A 186 -9.78 -1.18 6.69
C VAL A 186 -8.48 -1.94 6.41
N TRP A 187 -7.58 -1.42 5.56
CA TRP A 187 -6.25 -2.00 5.36
C TRP A 187 -5.44 -2.07 6.66
N TRP A 188 -5.46 -1.00 7.47
CA TRP A 188 -4.83 -1.00 8.80
C TRP A 188 -5.43 -2.07 9.72
N ARG A 189 -6.76 -2.18 9.76
CA ARG A 189 -7.45 -3.25 10.51
C ARG A 189 -7.04 -4.64 10.00
N TYR A 190 -6.97 -4.83 8.69
CA TYR A 190 -6.64 -6.09 8.05
C TYR A 190 -5.25 -6.61 8.44
N ILE A 191 -4.20 -5.80 8.28
CA ILE A 191 -2.82 -6.24 8.59
C ILE A 191 -2.65 -6.56 10.07
N ASN A 192 -3.29 -5.79 10.96
CA ASN A 192 -3.27 -6.04 12.40
C ASN A 192 -4.08 -7.28 12.79
N THR A 193 -5.17 -7.57 12.07
CA THR A 193 -5.99 -8.78 12.29
C THR A 193 -5.26 -10.04 11.85
N LEU A 194 -4.62 -10.04 10.68
CA LEU A 194 -3.79 -11.16 10.20
C LEU A 194 -2.64 -11.46 11.18
N ALA A 195 -1.95 -10.41 11.63
CA ALA A 195 -0.87 -10.53 12.59
C ALA A 195 -1.36 -10.63 14.04
N ARG A 196 -2.65 -10.69 14.36
CA ARG A 196 -3.14 -10.78 15.76
C ARG A 196 -2.44 -9.83 16.75
N THR A 197 -2.18 -8.58 16.32
CA THR A 197 -1.44 -7.62 17.15
C THR A 197 -2.31 -7.15 18.33
N ASN A 198 -1.69 -6.49 19.30
CA ASN A 198 -2.40 -5.81 20.40
C ASN A 198 -2.89 -4.39 20.02
N GLU A 199 -2.85 -4.01 18.73
CA GLU A 199 -3.36 -2.72 18.27
C GLU A 199 -4.87 -2.60 18.57
N SER A 200 -5.29 -1.51 19.20
CA SER A 200 -6.71 -1.27 19.41
C SER A 200 -7.38 -0.89 18.08
N LEU A 201 -8.19 -1.79 17.55
CA LEU A 201 -8.98 -1.59 16.33
C LEU A 201 -10.39 -1.04 16.62
N THR A 202 -10.61 -0.53 17.84
CA THR A 202 -11.84 0.15 18.24
C THR A 202 -12.07 1.36 17.34
N GLY A 203 -13.28 1.55 16.83
CA GLY A 203 -13.62 2.66 15.93
C GLY A 203 -13.16 2.50 14.48
N PHE A 204 -12.19 1.63 14.18
CA PHE A 204 -11.79 1.39 12.79
C PHE A 204 -12.94 0.76 12.01
N PRO A 205 -13.20 1.18 10.76
CA PRO A 205 -14.18 0.53 9.90
C PRO A 205 -13.72 -0.87 9.51
N GLY A 206 -14.68 -1.65 9.00
CA GLY A 206 -14.50 -3.01 8.53
C GLY A 206 -14.69 -4.07 9.60
N GLN A 207 -15.17 -5.23 9.19
CA GLN A 207 -15.34 -6.40 10.03
C GLN A 207 -14.93 -7.61 9.21
N PHE A 208 -14.17 -8.52 9.81
CA PHE A 208 -13.72 -9.71 9.11
C PHE A 208 -14.11 -10.95 9.91
N ASN A 209 -14.80 -11.88 9.25
CA ASN A 209 -15.16 -13.17 9.84
C ASN A 209 -14.07 -14.19 9.55
N ASN A 210 -13.54 -14.84 10.59
CA ASN A 210 -12.59 -15.95 10.46
C ASN A 210 -11.36 -15.65 9.58
N VAL A 211 -10.71 -14.52 9.81
CA VAL A 211 -9.45 -14.15 9.14
C VAL A 211 -8.38 -15.19 9.41
N THR A 212 -7.61 -15.49 8.36
CA THR A 212 -6.40 -16.31 8.41
C THR A 212 -5.49 -15.87 9.56
N ASP A 213 -5.03 -16.82 10.38
CA ASP A 213 -4.11 -16.52 11.47
C ASP A 213 -2.66 -16.66 11.02
N TRP A 214 -1.95 -15.53 10.96
CA TRP A 214 -0.52 -15.46 10.66
C TRP A 214 0.28 -14.88 11.82
N SER A 215 -0.19 -15.09 13.05
CA SER A 215 0.54 -14.65 14.24
C SER A 215 1.91 -15.29 14.39
N ASP A 216 2.15 -16.44 13.75
CA ASP A 216 3.44 -17.12 13.69
C ASP A 216 4.49 -16.39 12.83
N THR A 217 4.08 -15.36 12.09
CA THR A 217 4.95 -14.59 11.18
C THR A 217 5.65 -13.42 11.89
N TYR A 218 5.26 -13.10 13.13
CA TYR A 218 5.83 -12.02 13.94
C TYR A 218 6.00 -12.46 15.41
N SER A 219 6.89 -11.80 16.14
CA SER A 219 7.19 -12.20 17.53
C SER A 219 6.68 -11.21 18.60
N GLU A 220 6.61 -9.90 18.30
CA GLU A 220 6.27 -8.89 19.32
C GLU A 220 5.56 -7.63 18.77
N ARG A 221 6.06 -7.06 17.66
CA ARG A 221 5.49 -5.84 17.04
C ARG A 221 5.71 -5.87 15.53
N ILE A 222 4.71 -5.38 14.78
CA ILE A 222 4.85 -5.15 13.35
C ILE A 222 5.44 -3.76 13.08
N GLY A 223 6.25 -3.65 12.03
CA GLY A 223 6.89 -2.42 11.56
C GLY A 223 5.93 -1.37 10.98
N PRO A 224 4.83 -1.74 10.28
CA PRO A 224 3.87 -0.78 9.77
C PRO A 224 3.30 0.14 10.85
N ARG A 225 3.10 1.40 10.49
CA ARG A 225 2.54 2.47 11.32
C ARG A 225 1.43 3.18 10.56
N LEU A 226 0.54 3.82 11.31
CA LEU A 226 -0.57 4.60 10.79
C LEU A 226 -0.42 6.07 11.20
N ALA A 227 -0.59 6.96 10.23
CA ALA A 227 -0.66 8.40 10.40
C ALA A 227 -1.95 8.91 9.75
N VAL A 228 -2.78 9.68 10.47
CA VAL A 228 -4.03 10.22 9.90
C VAL A 228 -4.06 11.73 10.04
N VAL A 229 -4.14 12.42 8.90
CA VAL A 229 -4.11 13.89 8.81
C VAL A 229 -5.54 14.40 8.78
N GLN A 230 -5.95 15.13 9.83
CA GLN A 230 -7.27 15.77 9.86
C GLN A 230 -7.31 16.96 8.91
N GLY A 231 -8.44 17.17 8.23
CA GLY A 231 -8.61 18.32 7.34
C GLY A 231 -7.91 18.19 5.99
N ALA A 232 -7.38 17.00 5.65
CA ALA A 232 -6.72 16.73 4.38
C ALA A 232 -7.58 15.80 3.51
N ASP A 233 -7.82 16.20 2.26
CA ASP A 233 -8.45 15.38 1.22
C ASP A 233 -7.37 14.59 0.45
N HIS A 234 -7.68 14.08 -0.74
CA HIS A 234 -6.76 13.40 -1.66
C HIS A 234 -5.72 14.35 -2.29
N ASP A 235 -5.04 15.17 -1.48
CA ASP A 235 -4.04 16.14 -1.88
C ASP A 235 -2.70 15.87 -1.18
N PRO A 236 -1.63 15.56 -1.95
CA PRO A 236 -0.33 15.24 -1.36
C PRO A 236 0.32 16.44 -0.66
N SER A 237 -0.01 17.68 -1.04
CA SER A 237 0.49 18.88 -0.37
C SER A 237 -0.17 19.06 1.00
N GLU A 238 -1.47 18.82 1.13
CA GLU A 238 -2.17 18.86 2.42
C GLU A 238 -1.61 17.80 3.38
N ILE A 239 -1.39 16.59 2.87
CA ILE A 239 -0.86 15.48 3.65
C ILE A 239 0.60 15.70 4.04
N LEU A 240 1.49 15.87 3.06
CA LEU A 240 2.95 15.84 3.29
C LEU A 240 3.51 17.12 3.90
N LYS A 241 2.76 18.23 3.88
CA LYS A 241 3.16 19.48 4.57
C LYS A 241 2.53 19.64 5.95
N SER A 242 1.60 18.76 6.33
CA SER A 242 1.07 18.72 7.70
C SER A 242 2.16 18.31 8.70
N GLU A 243 1.97 18.61 9.98
CA GLU A 243 2.88 18.17 11.06
C GLU A 243 3.03 16.64 11.08
N VAL A 244 1.91 15.94 10.93
CA VAL A 244 1.84 14.47 10.84
C VAL A 244 2.60 13.95 9.62
N GLY A 245 2.46 14.61 8.47
CA GLY A 245 3.17 14.25 7.23
C GLY A 245 4.67 14.50 7.31
N LEU A 246 5.10 15.64 7.84
CA LEU A 246 6.51 15.96 8.05
C LEU A 246 7.16 14.96 9.01
N SER A 247 6.46 14.59 10.09
CA SER A 247 6.91 13.54 11.01
C SER A 247 7.05 12.18 10.30
N ALA A 248 6.04 11.77 9.52
CA ALA A 248 6.09 10.55 8.72
C ALA A 248 7.29 10.53 7.75
N LEU A 249 7.68 11.67 7.19
CA LEU A 249 8.80 11.79 6.27
C LEU A 249 10.16 11.75 6.94
N PHE A 250 10.31 12.41 8.10
CA PHE A 250 11.63 12.80 8.62
C PHE A 250 11.96 12.30 10.03
N ASP A 251 10.99 11.85 10.84
CA ASP A 251 11.30 11.42 12.20
C ASP A 251 11.86 10.00 12.24
N ASP A 252 12.95 9.78 12.97
CA ASP A 252 13.70 8.51 12.93
C ASP A 252 13.06 7.35 13.71
N LYS A 253 12.26 7.62 14.76
CA LYS A 253 11.77 6.57 15.68
C LYS A 253 10.26 6.58 15.87
N THR A 254 9.76 7.59 16.55
CA THR A 254 8.34 7.79 16.77
C THR A 254 7.85 8.75 15.71
N ILE A 255 6.74 8.42 15.05
CA ILE A 255 6.05 9.38 14.19
C ILE A 255 4.82 9.90 14.93
N GLU A 256 4.44 11.12 14.61
CA GLU A 256 3.15 11.67 14.95
C GLU A 256 2.07 10.83 14.27
N THR A 257 1.18 10.29 15.10
CA THR A 257 0.11 9.39 14.64
C THR A 257 -1.08 10.16 14.09
N GLY A 258 -1.27 11.40 14.53
CA GLY A 258 -2.44 12.20 14.20
C GLY A 258 -3.73 11.59 14.74
N TRP A 259 -4.81 11.73 13.98
CA TRP A 259 -6.14 11.31 14.41
C TRP A 259 -6.31 9.79 14.49
N ARG A 260 -7.26 9.36 15.33
CA ARG A 260 -7.69 7.96 15.44
C ARG A 260 -9.21 7.89 15.51
N PRO A 261 -9.84 6.90 14.85
CA PRO A 261 -11.27 6.70 14.97
C PRO A 261 -11.64 6.21 16.37
N ASP A 262 -12.81 6.61 16.83
CA ASP A 262 -13.48 6.03 17.99
C ASP A 262 -14.82 5.41 17.59
N GLN A 263 -15.53 4.83 18.56
CA GLN A 263 -16.83 4.19 18.30
C GLN A 263 -17.90 5.19 17.85
N GLU A 264 -17.85 6.42 18.33
CA GLU A 264 -18.81 7.46 17.96
C GLU A 264 -18.63 7.86 16.50
N TRP A 265 -17.38 8.12 16.08
CA TRP A 265 -17.04 8.40 14.71
C TRP A 265 -17.48 7.27 13.78
N LEU A 266 -17.23 6.01 14.17
CA LEU A 266 -17.64 4.87 13.37
C LEU A 266 -19.16 4.82 13.19
N GLN A 267 -19.94 5.02 14.24
CA GLN A 267 -21.40 5.02 14.15
C GLN A 267 -21.93 6.10 13.19
N GLN A 268 -21.28 7.26 13.16
CA GLN A 268 -21.65 8.37 12.28
C GLN A 268 -21.16 8.18 10.83
N ASN A 269 -20.11 7.38 10.62
CA ASN A 269 -19.39 7.30 9.35
C ASN A 269 -19.35 5.90 8.72
N ASN A 270 -20.03 4.90 9.28
CA ASN A 270 -20.01 3.53 8.79
C ASN A 270 -20.71 3.40 7.42
N ALA A 271 -19.98 3.75 6.36
CA ALA A 271 -20.44 3.70 4.98
C ALA A 271 -20.37 2.28 4.37
N LEU A 272 -19.99 1.27 5.16
CA LEU A 272 -19.87 -0.12 4.68
C LEU A 272 -21.19 -0.88 4.71
N GLN A 273 -22.20 -0.40 5.44
CA GLN A 273 -23.44 -1.15 5.68
C GLN A 273 -24.61 -0.77 4.75
N GLY A 274 -24.40 0.20 3.85
CA GLY A 274 -25.42 0.69 2.91
C GLY A 274 -26.19 1.89 3.44
#